data_AF-A0A8T6P8N7-F1
#
_entry.id   AF-A0A8T6P8N7-F1
#
_cell.length_a   1.000
_cell.length_b   1.000
_cell.length_c   1.000
_cell.angle_alpha   90.00
_cell.angle_beta   90.00
_cell.angle_gamma   90.00
#
_symmetry.space_group_name_H-M   'P 1'
#
loop_
_entity.id
_entity.type
_entity.pdbx_description
1 polymer ?
#
loop_
_entity_poly.entity_id
_entity_poly.type
_entity_poly.pdbx_seq_one_letter_code
_entity_poly.pdbx_strand_id
1 'polypeptide(L)' 'MLAQRQVVVQRLRQDQPGQLGLFTGMLAEAGVNIEVLYSDHNNQLIVVVDDVETARRISQAWMATWD' A
#
# COMPACT_ATOMS: atom_id res chain seq x y z
N MET A 1 3.83 26.52 8.46
CA MET A 1 3.32 25.23 8.98
C MET A 1 3.67 24.17 7.96
N LEU A 2 4.41 23.11 8.32
CA LEU A 2 4.72 22.04 7.39
C LEU A 2 3.48 21.15 7.24
N ALA A 3 3.10 20.83 6.00
CA ALA A 3 2.01 19.89 5.74
C ALA A 3 2.52 18.45 5.95
N GLN A 4 1.76 17.64 6.69
CA GLN A 4 2.05 16.22 6.89
C GLN A 4 1.05 15.38 6.08
N ARG A 5 1.53 14.33 5.42
CA ARG A 5 0.68 13.36 4.71
C ARG A 5 0.66 12.03 5.45
N GLN A 6 -0.52 11.41 5.52
CA GLN A 6 -0.66 10.06 6.06
C GLN A 6 -0.18 9.04 5.03
N VAL A 7 0.37 7.92 5.51
CA VAL A 7 0.89 6.83 4.67
C VAL A 7 0.26 5.51 5.08
N VAL A 8 0.19 4.59 4.12
CA VAL A 8 -0.04 3.16 4.35
C VAL A 8 1.31 2.46 4.23
N VAL A 9 1.61 1.64 5.23
CA VAL A 9 2.84 0.84 5.29
C VAL A 9 2.45 -0.61 5.06
N GLN A 10 3.11 -1.25 4.10
CA GLN A 10 2.81 -2.61 3.70
C GLN A 10 4.10 -3.43 3.53
N ARG A 11 4.00 -4.75 3.53
CA ARG A 11 5.07 -5.65 3.08
C ARG A 11 4.60 -6.40 1.85
N LEU A 12 5.55 -6.76 0.98
CA LEU A 12 5.36 -7.60 -0.20
C LEU A 12 6.12 -8.92 -0.02
N ARG A 13 5.49 -10.05 -0.36
CA ARG A 13 6.11 -11.38 -0.26
C ARG A 13 7.25 -11.48 -1.28
N GLN A 14 8.48 -11.62 -0.80
CA GLN A 14 9.67 -11.60 -1.67
C GLN A 14 9.81 -12.88 -2.50
N ASP A 15 9.17 -13.97 -2.06
CA ASP A 15 9.13 -15.28 -2.72
C ASP A 15 8.08 -15.37 -3.85
N GLN A 16 7.21 -14.37 -3.98
CA GLN A 16 6.13 -14.36 -4.96
C GLN A 16 6.25 -13.18 -5.93
N PRO A 17 6.40 -13.43 -7.25
CA PRO A 17 6.39 -12.35 -8.23
C PRO A 17 5.00 -11.69 -8.32
N GLY A 18 4.96 -10.43 -8.75
CA GLY A 18 3.71 -9.71 -9.03
C GLY A 18 3.01 -9.10 -7.81
N GLN A 19 3.54 -9.28 -6.60
CA GLN A 19 2.92 -8.79 -5.35
C GLN A 19 2.66 -7.28 -5.36
N LEU A 20 3.58 -6.48 -5.90
CA LEU A 20 3.38 -5.04 -6.05
C LEU A 20 2.15 -4.74 -6.91
N GLY A 21 2.06 -5.37 -8.08
CA GLY A 21 0.95 -5.19 -9.02
C GLY A 21 -0.39 -5.65 -8.43
N LEU A 22 -0.41 -6.77 -7.70
CA LEU A 22 -1.60 -7.26 -7.02
C LEU A 22 -2.10 -6.25 -5.97
N PHE A 23 -1.22 -5.80 -5.08
CA PHE A 23 -1.59 -4.82 -4.05
C PHE A 23 -2.05 -3.49 -4.65
N THR A 24 -1.32 -2.94 -5.62
CA THR A 24 -1.72 -1.69 -6.29
C THR A 24 -2.98 -1.87 -7.14
N GLY A 25 -3.23 -3.07 -7.66
CA GLY A 25 -4.45 -3.44 -8.36
C GLY A 25 -5.67 -3.36 -7.45
N MET A 26 -5.58 -3.88 -6.22
CA MET A 26 -6.66 -3.75 -5.23
C MET A 26 -6.99 -2.28 -4.90
N LEU A 27 -5.97 -1.40 -4.83
CA LEU A 27 -6.18 0.04 -4.66
C LEU A 27 -6.92 0.64 -5.88
N ALA A 28 -6.49 0.29 -7.09
CA ALA A 28 -7.10 0.77 -8.33
C ALA A 28 -8.56 0.29 -8.49
N GLU A 29 -8.86 -0.96 -8.16
CA GLU A 29 -10.22 -1.52 -8.18
C GLU A 29 -11.16 -0.79 -7.21
N ALA A 30 -10.62 -0.27 -6.10
CA ALA A 30 -11.36 0.55 -5.15
C ALA A 30 -11.40 2.05 -5.51
N GLY A 31 -10.83 2.45 -6.65
CA GLY A 31 -10.79 3.84 -7.10
C GLY A 31 -9.82 4.73 -6.32
N VAL A 32 -8.85 4.15 -5.63
CA VAL A 32 -7.84 4.89 -4.84
C VAL A 32 -6.63 5.23 -5.73
N ASN A 33 -6.30 6.52 -5.85
CA ASN A 33 -5.11 6.95 -6.60
C ASN A 33 -3.86 6.92 -5.73
N ILE A 34 -2.76 6.44 -6.31
CA ILE A 34 -1.44 6.47 -5.68
C ILE A 34 -0.73 7.76 -6.08
N GLU A 35 -0.35 8.56 -5.08
CA GLU A 35 0.39 9.81 -5.30
C GLU A 35 1.91 9.60 -5.18
N VAL A 36 2.33 8.74 -4.24
CA VAL A 36 3.73 8.40 -4.00
C VAL A 36 3.83 6.93 -3.60
N LEU A 37 4.82 6.24 -4.14
CA LEU A 37 5.12 4.86 -3.79
C LEU A 37 6.64 4.67 -3.76
N TYR A 38 7.15 4.13 -2.66
CA TYR A 38 8.56 3.77 -2.52
C TYR A 38 8.73 2.62 -1.51
N SER A 39 9.90 2.00 -1.51
CA SER A 39 10.28 1.05 -0.46
C SER A 39 11.28 1.70 0.48
N ASP A 40 11.14 1.46 1.78
CA ASP A 40 12.16 1.85 2.76
C ASP A 40 13.31 0.83 2.82
N HIS A 41 14.31 1.11 3.65
CA HIS A 41 15.46 0.22 3.84
C HIS A 41 15.14 -1.08 4.59
N ASN A 42 13.91 -1.24 5.09
CA ASN A 42 13.43 -2.38 5.87
C ASN A 42 12.43 -3.24 5.06
N ASN A 43 12.42 -3.09 3.72
CA ASN A 43 11.51 -3.78 2.79
C ASN A 43 10.03 -3.51 3.07
N GLN A 44 9.72 -2.35 3.64
CA GLN A 44 8.35 -1.86 3.74
C GLN A 44 8.02 -1.07 2.48
N LEU A 45 6.91 -1.42 1.84
CA LEU A 45 6.28 -0.60 0.82
C LEU A 45 5.53 0.53 1.51
N ILE A 46 5.93 1.77 1.23
CA ILE A 46 5.28 2.98 1.71
C ILE A 46 4.45 3.57 0.58
N VAL A 47 3.16 3.80 0.85
CA VAL A 47 2.22 4.29 -0.16
C VAL A 47 1.47 5.52 0.37
N VAL A 48 1.49 6.59 -0.40
CA VAL A 48 0.66 7.78 -0.22
C VAL A 48 -0.47 7.73 -1.22
N VAL A 49 -1.69 7.96 -0.75
CA VAL A 49 -2.91 7.90 -1.55
C VAL A 49 -3.82 9.10 -1.29
N ASP A 50 -4.75 9.32 -2.20
CA ASP A 50 -5.82 10.33 -2.05
C ASP A 50 -6.86 9.94 -0.98
N ASP A 51 -7.20 8.65 -0.85
CA ASP A 51 -8.10 8.10 0.16
C ASP A 51 -7.39 7.08 1.09
N VAL A 52 -6.87 7.58 2.22
CA VAL A 52 -6.14 6.78 3.19
C VAL A 52 -7.02 5.80 3.98
N GLU A 53 -8.31 6.09 4.17
CA GLU A 53 -9.20 5.23 4.94
C GLU A 53 -9.54 3.97 4.15
N THR A 54 -9.83 4.11 2.85
CA THR A 54 -10.03 2.97 1.95
C THR A 54 -8.74 2.17 1.78
N ALA A 55 -7.60 2.82 1.60
CA ALA A 55 -6.32 2.12 1.47
C ALA A 55 -5.93 1.33 2.74
N ARG A 56 -6.25 1.85 3.94
CA ARG A 56 -6.01 1.11 5.20
C ARG A 56 -6.85 -0.17 5.27
N ARG A 57 -8.12 -0.14 4.87
CA ARG A 57 -8.97 -1.34 4.82
C ARG A 57 -8.42 -2.38 3.85
N ILE A 58 -7.96 -1.94 2.68
CA ILE A 58 -7.32 -2.81 1.68
C ILE A 58 -6.01 -3.40 2.21
N SER A 59 -5.16 -2.60 2.86
CA SER A 59 -3.92 -3.08 3.48
C SER A 59 -4.18 -4.11 4.59
N GLN A 60 -5.21 -3.93 5.42
CA GLN A 60 -5.62 -4.92 6.41
C GLN A 60 -6.08 -6.22 5.75
N ALA A 61 -6.92 -6.14 4.72
CA ALA A 61 -7.38 -7.31 3.97
C ALA A 61 -6.21 -8.04 3.29
N TRP A 62 -5.27 -7.29 2.70
CA TRP A 62 -4.04 -7.83 2.13
C TRP A 62 -3.21 -8.58 3.18
N MET A 63 -3.00 -7.98 4.37
CA MET A 63 -2.25 -8.63 5.44
C MET A 63 -2.91 -9.89 5.97
N ALA A 64 -4.25 -9.98 5.96
CA ALA A 64 -4.96 -11.21 6.32
C ALA A 64 -4.73 -12.36 5.31
N THR A 65 -4.23 -12.08 4.10
CA THR A 65 -3.82 -13.13 3.14
C THR A 65 -2.43 -13.70 3.42
N TRP A 66 -1.74 -13.20 4.45
CA TRP A 66 -0.39 -13.61 4.84
C TRP A 66 -0.35 -14.61 6.01
N ASP A 67 -1.52 -15.07 6.48
CA ASP A 67 -1.65 -16.16 7.45
C ASP A 67 -1.18 -17.52 6.89
#